data_AF-A0A8D3DH41-F1
#
_entry.id   AF-A0A8D3DH41-F1
#
_cell.length_a   1.000
_cell.length_b   1.000
_cell.length_c   1.000
_cell.angle_alpha   90.00
_cell.angle_beta   90.00
_cell.angle_gamma   90.00
#
_symmetry.space_group_name_H-M   'P 1'
#
loop_
_entity.id
_entity.type
_entity.pdbx_description
1 polymer ?
#
loop_
_entity_poly.entity_id
_entity_poly.type
_entity_poly.pdbx_seq_one_letter_code
_entity_poly.pdbx_strand_id
1 'polypeptide(L)'
;QSRLYPPRSLIAVTEPPGVIGSARMRSIIYICLCLSVRPQMQTVTLIPGDGIGPEISSSVMKIFEAANAPISWEERNVTAIKGPGGKWMIPPDAKESMDKSKIGLKGPLKTPIAAGHPSMNLLLRKTFDLYANVRPCVSIEGYKTPYTDVDLVTIRENTEGEYSGIEHVIVEGVVQSIKLITEDASRRIAEYAFEYARNNQRSSVTAVHKANIMRMSDGLFLRKCREVAENFKDVRFTEMYLDTVCLNMVQDPTQFDVLVMPNLYGDILSDLCAGLIGGLGVTPSGNIGANGVAIFESVHGTAPDIAGLDMANPTALLLSAVMMLRHMGLHDHGNKIQTACFDTIRDKKVLTKDLGGNSKCSEFTAEICRRIQDLD
;
A
#
# COMPACT_ATOMS: atom_id res chain seq x y z
N GLN A 1 8.16 -21.52 63.18
CA GLN A 1 7.00 -20.62 63.05
C GLN A 1 6.24 -21.00 61.79
N SER A 2 5.05 -21.54 62.00
CA SER A 2 3.97 -21.82 61.04
C SER A 2 3.72 -20.63 60.10
N ARG A 3 3.35 -20.79 58.82
CA ARG A 3 2.19 -21.56 58.33
C ARG A 3 2.42 -22.14 56.93
N LEU A 4 2.28 -23.46 56.84
CA LEU A 4 1.75 -24.21 55.70
C LEU A 4 0.23 -24.05 55.63
N TYR A 5 -0.37 -24.19 54.45
CA TYR A 5 -1.51 -25.07 54.09
C TYR A 5 -1.98 -24.74 52.63
N PRO A 6 -2.65 -25.67 51.91
CA PRO A 6 -2.22 -26.21 50.62
C PRO A 6 -3.39 -26.21 49.59
N PRO A 7 -3.33 -26.94 48.46
CA PRO A 7 -4.44 -27.05 47.49
C PRO A 7 -5.29 -28.32 47.72
N ARG A 8 -6.38 -28.44 46.92
CA ARG A 8 -7.45 -29.48 46.84
C ARG A 8 -8.73 -29.01 47.56
N SER A 9 -9.95 -29.28 47.09
CA SER A 9 -10.45 -30.52 46.46
C SER A 9 -11.78 -30.28 45.76
N LEU A 10 -12.08 -31.18 44.81
CA LEU A 10 -13.42 -31.52 44.34
C LEU A 10 -14.41 -31.60 45.50
N ILE A 11 -15.61 -31.05 45.30
CA ILE A 11 -16.78 -31.38 46.12
C ILE A 11 -17.71 -32.21 45.25
N ALA A 12 -17.70 -33.51 45.46
CA ALA A 12 -18.86 -34.37 45.23
C ALA A 12 -19.82 -34.14 46.40
N VAL A 13 -21.04 -33.67 46.14
CA VAL A 13 -22.13 -33.75 47.11
C VAL A 13 -23.09 -34.82 46.62
N THR A 14 -23.18 -35.86 47.44
CA THR A 14 -24.14 -36.96 47.41
C THR A 14 -25.57 -36.45 47.65
N GLU A 15 -26.53 -36.88 46.83
CA GLU A 15 -27.97 -36.64 47.02
C GLU A 15 -28.53 -37.44 48.22
N PRO A 16 -29.56 -36.92 48.93
CA PRO A 16 -30.46 -37.73 49.75
C PRO A 16 -31.77 -38.07 48.98
N PRO A 17 -32.48 -39.16 49.33
CA PRO A 17 -33.62 -39.63 48.56
C PRO A 17 -34.95 -39.02 49.02
N GLY A 18 -35.82 -38.73 48.05
CA GLY A 18 -37.28 -38.68 48.20
C GLY A 18 -37.90 -37.29 48.42
N VAL A 19 -38.72 -36.83 47.47
CA VAL A 19 -40.19 -36.94 47.48
C VAL A 19 -40.75 -36.14 46.28
N ILE A 20 -41.78 -36.72 45.67
CA ILE A 20 -42.51 -36.34 44.46
C ILE A 20 -43.21 -34.97 44.61
N GLY A 21 -43.17 -34.11 43.58
CA GLY A 21 -43.98 -32.89 43.51
C GLY A 21 -43.79 -32.07 42.24
N SER A 22 -44.88 -31.80 41.54
CA SER A 22 -44.99 -31.26 40.19
C SER A 22 -44.59 -29.78 39.98
N ALA A 23 -44.30 -29.48 38.70
CA ALA A 23 -44.56 -28.20 38.01
C ALA A 23 -43.59 -27.02 38.22
N ARG A 24 -42.66 -26.86 37.26
CA ARG A 24 -42.53 -25.70 36.33
C ARG A 24 -41.13 -25.70 35.71
N MET A 25 -41.06 -26.08 34.44
CA MET A 25 -39.88 -25.93 33.60
C MET A 25 -39.67 -24.43 33.35
N ARG A 26 -38.71 -23.81 34.05
CA ARG A 26 -38.21 -22.48 33.68
C ARG A 26 -37.03 -22.67 32.74
N SER A 27 -37.29 -22.55 31.45
CA SER A 27 -36.27 -22.44 30.41
C SER A 27 -35.44 -21.19 30.66
N ILE A 28 -34.20 -21.36 31.12
CA ILE A 28 -33.19 -20.31 31.11
C ILE A 28 -32.70 -20.21 29.67
N ILE A 29 -33.27 -19.27 28.92
CA ILE A 29 -32.76 -18.88 27.62
C ILE A 29 -31.45 -18.12 27.88
N TYR A 30 -30.32 -18.76 27.60
CA TYR A 30 -29.04 -18.06 27.43
C TYR A 30 -29.16 -17.20 26.17
N ILE A 31 -29.53 -15.94 26.34
CA ILE A 31 -29.35 -14.92 25.32
C ILE A 31 -27.84 -14.70 25.23
N CYS A 32 -27.20 -15.38 24.26
CA CYS A 32 -25.87 -15.02 23.80
C CYS A 32 -25.98 -13.63 23.16
N LEU A 33 -25.74 -12.59 23.96
CA LEU A 33 -25.58 -11.24 23.45
C LEU A 33 -24.30 -11.25 22.61
N CYS A 34 -24.44 -11.50 21.31
CA CYS A 34 -23.43 -11.09 20.33
C CYS A 34 -23.34 -9.56 20.41
N LEU A 35 -22.52 -9.06 21.34
CA LEU A 35 -22.02 -7.71 21.29
C LEU A 35 -21.23 -7.62 19.98
N SER A 36 -21.90 -7.11 18.95
CA SER A 36 -21.25 -6.62 17.74
C SER A 36 -20.25 -5.56 18.21
N VAL A 37 -18.99 -5.96 18.38
CA VAL A 37 -17.89 -5.02 18.61
C VAL A 37 -17.82 -4.17 17.36
N ARG A 38 -18.42 -2.98 17.40
CA ARG A 38 -18.24 -2.02 16.33
C ARG A 38 -16.73 -1.76 16.22
N PRO A 39 -16.13 -1.91 15.03
CA PRO A 39 -14.71 -1.64 14.88
C PRO A 39 -14.42 -0.23 15.39
N GLN A 40 -13.41 -0.11 16.26
CA GLN A 40 -13.01 1.16 16.82
C GLN A 40 -12.56 2.06 15.67
N MET A 41 -13.13 3.26 15.58
CA MET A 41 -12.76 4.25 14.57
C MET A 41 -11.26 4.53 14.63
N GLN A 42 -10.56 4.31 13.51
CA GLN A 42 -9.14 4.60 13.38
C GLN A 42 -8.94 5.91 12.61
N THR A 43 -8.11 6.79 13.16
CA THR A 43 -7.76 8.06 12.49
C THR A 43 -6.69 7.81 11.43
N VAL A 44 -6.91 8.30 10.22
CA VAL A 44 -5.97 8.27 9.10
C VAL A 44 -5.64 9.70 8.69
N THR A 45 -4.36 10.00 8.51
CA THR A 45 -3.92 11.30 8.00
C THR A 45 -4.19 11.37 6.50
N LEU A 46 -5.09 12.26 6.07
CA LEU A 46 -5.38 12.48 4.66
C LEU A 46 -4.55 13.66 4.16
N ILE A 47 -3.85 13.47 3.04
CA ILE A 47 -3.11 14.52 2.35
C ILE A 47 -3.73 14.66 0.96
N PRO A 48 -4.70 15.57 0.75
CA PRO A 48 -5.41 15.67 -0.52
C PRO A 48 -4.47 15.95 -1.72
N GLY A 49 -3.39 16.69 -1.48
CA GLY A 49 -2.40 17.03 -2.49
C GLY A 49 -2.85 18.15 -3.42
N ASP A 50 -2.31 18.16 -4.64
CA ASP A 50 -2.44 19.24 -5.62
C ASP A 50 -3.16 18.79 -6.90
N GLY A 51 -3.64 19.74 -7.70
CA GLY A 51 -4.29 19.48 -8.99
C GLY A 51 -5.57 18.67 -8.84
N ILE A 52 -5.66 17.48 -9.45
CA ILE A 52 -6.80 16.57 -9.27
C ILE A 52 -6.88 15.94 -7.87
N GLY A 53 -5.84 16.08 -7.05
CA GLY A 53 -5.75 15.42 -5.73
C GLY A 53 -6.96 15.63 -4.81
N PRO A 54 -7.43 16.87 -4.58
CA PRO A 54 -8.64 17.12 -3.80
C PRO A 54 -9.91 16.45 -4.35
N GLU A 55 -10.07 16.41 -5.67
CA GLU A 55 -11.22 15.81 -6.35
C GLU A 55 -11.29 14.30 -6.09
N ILE A 56 -10.19 13.59 -6.35
CA ILE A 56 -10.11 12.14 -6.14
C ILE A 56 -10.13 11.78 -4.65
N SER A 57 -9.58 12.63 -3.77
CA SER A 57 -9.62 12.41 -2.31
C SER A 57 -11.05 12.53 -1.79
N SER A 58 -11.82 13.53 -2.26
CA SER A 58 -13.24 13.66 -1.94
C SER A 58 -14.06 12.46 -2.42
N SER A 59 -13.75 11.95 -3.62
CA SER A 59 -14.36 10.72 -4.14
C SER A 59 -14.12 9.52 -3.22
N VAL A 60 -12.87 9.28 -2.81
CA VAL A 60 -12.52 8.18 -1.89
C VAL A 60 -13.23 8.32 -0.55
N MET A 61 -13.28 9.52 0.03
CA MET A 61 -13.99 9.75 1.30
C MET A 61 -15.48 9.40 1.21
N LYS A 62 -16.17 9.79 0.13
CA LYS A 62 -17.59 9.45 -0.09
C LYS A 62 -17.81 7.94 -0.24
N ILE A 63 -16.90 7.25 -0.92
CA ILE A 63 -16.97 5.80 -1.09
C ILE A 63 -16.77 5.09 0.26
N PHE A 64 -15.84 5.56 1.09
CA PHE A 64 -15.61 5.02 2.43
C PHE A 64 -16.80 5.25 3.37
N GLU A 65 -17.45 6.42 3.26
CA GLU A 65 -18.69 6.72 3.98
C GLU A 65 -19.82 5.77 3.56
N ALA A 66 -20.03 5.58 2.25
CA ALA A 66 -21.02 4.62 1.74
C ALA A 66 -20.75 3.17 2.17
N ALA A 67 -19.47 2.81 2.35
CA ALA A 67 -19.06 1.49 2.84
C ALA A 67 -19.12 1.34 4.37
N ASN A 68 -19.48 2.40 5.12
CA ASN A 68 -19.39 2.44 6.57
C ASN A 68 -18.01 1.97 7.10
N ALA A 69 -16.94 2.40 6.42
CA ALA A 69 -15.58 2.07 6.83
C ALA A 69 -15.25 2.76 8.17
N PRO A 70 -14.62 2.08 9.15
CA PRO A 70 -14.35 2.64 10.48
C PRO A 70 -13.13 3.59 10.47
N ILE A 71 -13.15 4.59 9.59
CA ILE A 71 -12.04 5.52 9.33
C ILE A 71 -12.48 6.95 9.62
N SER A 72 -11.65 7.66 10.39
CA SER A 72 -11.78 9.10 10.63
C SER A 72 -10.66 9.83 9.90
N TRP A 73 -10.99 10.79 9.05
CA TRP A 73 -9.99 11.51 8.25
C TRP A 73 -9.46 12.73 9.00
N GLU A 74 -8.14 12.83 9.12
CA GLU A 74 -7.45 14.02 9.62
C GLU A 74 -6.70 14.68 8.47
N GLU A 75 -7.32 15.67 7.83
CA GLU A 75 -6.72 16.36 6.69
C GLU A 75 -5.51 17.21 7.08
N ARG A 76 -4.38 17.03 6.37
CA ARG A 76 -3.14 17.77 6.58
C ARG A 76 -2.53 18.21 5.25
N ASN A 77 -1.86 19.35 5.28
CA ASN A 77 -1.08 19.84 4.16
C ASN A 77 0.41 19.56 4.40
N VAL A 78 1.13 19.12 3.36
CA VAL A 78 2.55 18.78 3.44
C VAL A 78 3.46 19.73 2.65
N THR A 79 2.99 20.93 2.29
CA THR A 79 3.78 21.91 1.54
C THR A 79 5.12 22.17 2.22
N ALA A 80 6.21 22.14 1.46
CA ALA A 80 7.56 22.30 1.99
C ALA A 80 7.72 23.63 2.74
N ILE A 81 8.26 23.57 3.95
CA ILE A 81 8.65 24.75 4.73
C ILE A 81 10.15 24.74 5.00
N LYS A 82 10.73 25.92 5.26
CA LYS A 82 12.13 26.01 5.74
C LYS A 82 12.16 25.88 7.26
N GLY A 83 12.84 24.85 7.74
CA GLY A 83 13.10 24.64 9.16
C GLY A 83 14.32 25.41 9.68
N PRO A 84 14.70 25.19 10.95
CA PRO A 84 15.90 25.74 11.54
C PRO A 84 17.15 25.41 10.70
N GLY A 85 18.00 26.41 10.44
CA GLY A 85 19.19 26.25 9.59
C GLY A 85 18.90 26.18 8.08
N GLY A 86 17.70 26.53 7.65
CA GLY A 86 17.35 26.67 6.22
C GLY A 86 17.11 25.34 5.49
N LYS A 87 17.09 24.21 6.19
CA LYS A 87 16.76 22.89 5.62
C LYS A 87 15.26 22.78 5.34
N TRP A 88 14.92 22.19 4.21
CA TRP A 88 13.53 21.90 3.86
C TRP A 88 12.96 20.79 4.74
N MET A 89 11.74 20.98 5.23
CA MET A 89 11.01 20.01 6.05
C MET A 89 9.50 20.05 5.75
N ILE A 90 8.77 19.00 6.15
CA ILE A 90 7.31 19.01 6.15
C ILE A 90 6.77 19.83 7.34
N PRO A 91 5.54 20.37 7.25
CA PRO A 91 4.90 21.05 8.37
C PRO A 91 4.84 20.18 9.64
N PRO A 92 5.14 20.73 10.84
CA PRO A 92 5.19 19.95 12.08
C PRO A 92 3.86 19.28 12.45
N ASP A 93 2.74 19.92 12.14
CA ASP A 93 1.38 19.40 12.34
C ASP A 93 1.08 18.17 11.47
N ALA A 94 1.56 18.15 10.22
CA ALA A 94 1.47 16.98 9.35
C ALA A 94 2.32 15.82 9.88
N LYS A 95 3.54 16.13 10.35
CA LYS A 95 4.40 15.13 10.99
C LYS A 95 3.76 14.56 12.26
N GLU A 96 3.23 15.43 13.13
CA GLU A 96 2.57 15.03 14.37
C GLU A 96 1.34 14.15 14.11
N SER A 97 0.50 14.52 13.13
CA SER A 97 -0.64 13.69 12.72
C SER A 97 -0.17 12.32 12.26
N MET A 98 0.85 12.25 11.38
CA MET A 98 1.38 10.96 10.93
C MET A 98 2.03 10.13 12.04
N ASP A 99 2.73 10.76 12.97
CA ASP A 99 3.33 10.08 14.11
C ASP A 99 2.26 9.51 15.06
N LYS A 100 1.06 10.11 15.11
CA LYS A 100 -0.08 9.62 15.89
C LYS A 100 -0.88 8.55 15.17
N SER A 101 -1.28 8.81 13.92
CA SER A 101 -2.13 7.92 13.12
C SER A 101 -1.37 6.70 12.60
N LYS A 102 -0.07 6.86 12.33
CA LYS A 102 0.81 5.91 11.62
C LYS A 102 0.38 5.57 10.19
N ILE A 103 -0.86 5.81 9.81
CA ILE A 103 -1.42 5.52 8.51
C ILE A 103 -1.79 6.82 7.79
N GLY A 104 -1.31 6.96 6.56
CA GLY A 104 -1.60 8.10 5.70
C GLY A 104 -2.15 7.67 4.34
N LEU A 105 -3.10 8.44 3.81
CA LEU A 105 -3.54 8.39 2.43
C LEU A 105 -3.19 9.70 1.74
N LYS A 106 -2.47 9.63 0.63
CA LYS A 106 -1.90 10.80 -0.04
C LYS A 106 -2.27 10.86 -1.53
N GLY A 107 -2.82 12.00 -1.94
CA GLY A 107 -3.00 12.36 -3.34
C GLY A 107 -1.69 12.79 -4.03
N PRO A 108 -1.74 13.10 -5.33
CA PRO A 108 -0.58 13.57 -6.09
C PRO A 108 -0.07 14.91 -5.54
N LEU A 109 1.25 15.09 -5.48
CA LEU A 109 1.88 16.34 -5.06
C LEU A 109 2.67 16.95 -6.21
N LYS A 110 2.60 18.27 -6.36
CA LYS A 110 3.38 19.00 -7.36
C LYS A 110 4.85 19.03 -6.93
N THR A 111 5.75 18.63 -7.82
CA THR A 111 7.21 18.79 -7.63
C THR A 111 7.72 19.89 -8.57
N PRO A 112 8.42 20.92 -8.05
CA PRO A 112 9.04 21.93 -8.91
C PRO A 112 10.20 21.32 -9.72
N ILE A 113 10.32 21.71 -11.00
CA ILE A 113 11.35 21.22 -11.92
C ILE A 113 12.55 22.18 -11.87
N ALA A 114 13.77 21.65 -11.76
CA ALA A 114 15.06 22.34 -11.87
C ALA A 114 15.43 23.40 -10.79
N ALA A 115 14.48 23.97 -10.04
CA ALA A 115 14.77 24.89 -8.93
C ALA A 115 13.66 24.86 -7.85
N GLY A 116 14.03 24.90 -6.57
CA GLY A 116 13.07 24.97 -5.46
C GLY A 116 13.38 24.02 -4.30
N HIS A 117 12.34 23.59 -3.59
CA HIS A 117 12.45 22.57 -2.56
C HIS A 117 12.70 21.18 -3.19
N PRO A 118 13.35 20.24 -2.47
CA PRO A 118 13.47 18.86 -2.93
C PRO A 118 12.08 18.24 -3.15
N SER A 119 12.02 17.15 -3.93
CA SER A 119 10.76 16.42 -4.13
C SER A 119 10.08 16.10 -2.80
N MET A 120 8.80 16.44 -2.68
CA MET A 120 8.04 16.18 -1.45
C MET A 120 7.90 14.70 -1.15
N ASN A 121 7.80 13.87 -2.20
CA ASN A 121 7.78 12.41 -2.03
C ASN A 121 9.10 11.93 -1.42
N LEU A 122 10.24 12.46 -1.87
CA LEU A 122 11.54 12.15 -1.28
C LEU A 122 11.63 12.63 0.18
N LEU A 123 11.11 13.83 0.47
CA LEU A 123 11.14 14.39 1.82
C LEU A 123 10.28 13.57 2.79
N LEU A 124 9.08 13.15 2.38
CA LEU A 124 8.20 12.27 3.16
C LEU A 124 8.86 10.91 3.41
N ARG A 125 9.45 10.29 2.37
CA ARG A 125 10.15 9.01 2.48
C ARG A 125 11.31 9.07 3.48
N LYS A 126 12.11 10.13 3.43
CA LYS A 126 13.20 10.34 4.40
C LYS A 126 12.70 10.65 5.81
N THR A 127 11.64 11.46 5.93
CA THR A 127 11.12 11.88 7.24
C THR A 127 10.51 10.72 8.02
N PHE A 128 9.84 9.80 7.33
CA PHE A 128 9.16 8.65 7.94
C PHE A 128 9.85 7.30 7.68
N ASP A 129 11.07 7.34 7.13
CA ASP A 129 11.86 6.14 6.80
C ASP A 129 11.06 5.10 6.00
N LEU A 130 10.37 5.55 4.94
CA LEU A 130 9.50 4.73 4.10
C LEU A 130 10.32 3.90 3.11
N TYR A 131 10.99 2.88 3.62
CA TYR A 131 12.00 2.09 2.92
C TYR A 131 11.48 1.14 1.83
N ALA A 132 10.22 0.70 1.91
CA ALA A 132 9.65 -0.24 0.94
C ALA A 132 8.50 0.41 0.17
N ASN A 133 8.67 0.57 -1.14
CA ASN A 133 7.57 0.93 -2.04
C ASN A 133 6.98 -0.35 -2.64
N VAL A 134 5.67 -0.52 -2.53
CA VAL A 134 4.94 -1.72 -2.94
C VAL A 134 3.87 -1.32 -3.94
N ARG A 135 3.95 -1.88 -5.14
CA ARG A 135 3.03 -1.60 -6.24
C ARG A 135 2.51 -2.91 -6.84
N PRO A 136 1.31 -3.36 -6.44
CA PRO A 136 0.65 -4.49 -7.08
C PRO A 136 0.06 -4.05 -8.43
N CYS A 137 0.33 -4.83 -9.47
CA CYS A 137 -0.20 -4.63 -10.82
C CYS A 137 -1.05 -5.85 -11.17
N VAL A 138 -2.37 -5.65 -11.20
CA VAL A 138 -3.35 -6.69 -11.53
C VAL A 138 -4.15 -6.23 -12.74
N SER A 139 -4.28 -7.07 -13.75
CA SER A 139 -5.16 -6.82 -14.89
C SER A 139 -6.58 -6.55 -14.40
N ILE A 140 -7.17 -5.45 -14.87
CA ILE A 140 -8.49 -5.02 -14.42
C ILE A 140 -9.55 -5.61 -15.33
N GLU A 141 -10.43 -6.43 -14.76
CA GLU A 141 -11.55 -6.98 -15.49
C GLU A 141 -12.44 -5.85 -16.03
N GLY A 142 -12.72 -5.88 -17.33
CA GLY A 142 -13.47 -4.82 -18.02
C GLY A 142 -12.61 -3.79 -18.74
N TYR A 143 -11.36 -3.57 -18.31
CA TYR A 143 -10.42 -2.67 -18.98
C TYR A 143 -9.43 -3.46 -19.83
N LYS A 144 -9.68 -3.50 -21.15
CA LYS A 144 -8.88 -4.32 -22.07
C LYS A 144 -7.56 -3.62 -22.41
N THR A 145 -6.46 -4.30 -22.12
CA THR A 145 -5.13 -4.01 -22.66
C THR A 145 -4.66 -5.20 -23.53
N PRO A 146 -3.51 -5.09 -24.23
CA PRO A 146 -2.92 -6.24 -24.91
C PRO A 146 -2.47 -7.37 -23.98
N TYR A 147 -2.41 -7.13 -22.66
CA TYR A 147 -1.96 -8.09 -21.65
C TYR A 147 -3.12 -8.50 -20.76
N THR A 148 -3.46 -9.79 -20.78
CA THR A 148 -4.43 -10.37 -19.85
C THR A 148 -3.69 -11.10 -18.73
N ASP A 149 -4.37 -11.29 -17.60
CA ASP A 149 -3.90 -12.14 -16.50
C ASP A 149 -2.57 -11.71 -15.86
N VAL A 150 -2.26 -10.40 -15.92
CA VAL A 150 -1.15 -9.83 -15.14
C VAL A 150 -1.56 -9.85 -13.68
N ASP A 151 -0.74 -10.46 -12.82
CA ASP A 151 -0.85 -10.37 -11.37
C ASP A 151 0.54 -10.50 -10.75
N LEU A 152 1.19 -9.36 -10.55
CA LEU A 152 2.53 -9.30 -9.96
C LEU A 152 2.64 -8.12 -9.00
N VAL A 153 3.65 -8.16 -8.14
CA VAL A 153 3.93 -7.08 -7.18
C VAL A 153 5.38 -6.68 -7.27
N THR A 154 5.64 -5.39 -7.54
CA THR A 154 6.99 -4.84 -7.42
C THR A 154 7.21 -4.29 -6.01
N ILE A 155 8.31 -4.71 -5.39
CA ILE A 155 8.81 -4.25 -4.10
C ILE A 155 10.15 -3.55 -4.34
N ARG A 156 10.12 -2.24 -4.21
CA ARG A 156 11.21 -1.33 -4.51
C ARG A 156 11.85 -0.81 -3.22
N GLU A 157 13.17 -0.93 -3.13
CA GLU A 157 13.97 -0.20 -2.15
C GLU A 157 13.81 1.32 -2.38
N ASN A 158 13.47 2.09 -1.36
CA ASN A 158 12.94 3.45 -1.52
C ASN A 158 13.74 4.53 -0.76
N THR A 159 14.90 4.19 -0.19
CA THR A 159 15.75 5.10 0.61
C THR A 159 17.09 5.42 -0.04
N GLU A 160 17.68 4.50 -0.81
CA GLU A 160 19.03 4.63 -1.36
C GLU A 160 19.10 4.27 -2.86
N GLY A 161 20.15 3.59 -3.31
CA GLY A 161 20.40 3.27 -4.71
C GLY A 161 20.90 4.48 -5.49
N GLU A 162 20.45 4.59 -6.73
CA GLU A 162 20.76 5.69 -7.63
C GLU A 162 20.14 7.02 -7.16
N TYR A 163 19.15 6.97 -6.25
CA TYR A 163 18.42 8.15 -5.76
C TYR A 163 19.00 8.70 -4.46
N SER A 164 20.29 8.43 -4.21
CA SER A 164 21.04 8.99 -3.09
C SER A 164 21.07 10.53 -3.12
N GLY A 165 20.94 11.12 -4.31
CA GLY A 165 21.06 12.58 -4.54
C GLY A 165 22.48 13.10 -4.41
N ILE A 166 23.48 12.21 -4.47
CA ILE A 166 24.90 12.55 -4.34
C ILE A 166 25.50 12.68 -5.75
N GLU A 167 25.71 13.93 -6.16
CA GLU A 167 26.23 14.26 -7.49
C GLU A 167 27.36 15.29 -7.40
N HIS A 168 28.36 15.17 -8.27
CA HIS A 168 29.52 16.06 -8.30
C HIS A 168 29.87 16.42 -9.74
N VAL A 169 30.25 17.68 -9.99
CA VAL A 169 30.96 18.06 -11.21
C VAL A 169 32.45 17.83 -10.94
N ILE A 170 33.06 16.87 -11.64
CA ILE A 170 34.47 16.48 -11.42
C ILE A 170 35.40 17.49 -12.09
N VAL A 171 35.09 17.80 -13.35
CA VAL A 171 35.67 18.88 -14.15
C VAL A 171 34.56 19.44 -15.05
N GLU A 172 34.82 20.56 -15.72
CA GLU A 172 33.88 21.12 -16.70
C GLU A 172 33.46 20.04 -17.73
N GLY A 173 32.16 19.83 -17.88
CA GLY A 173 31.59 18.82 -18.77
C GLY A 173 31.59 17.37 -18.24
N VAL A 174 32.05 17.11 -17.02
CA VAL A 174 32.09 15.75 -16.44
C VAL A 174 31.34 15.71 -15.11
N VAL A 175 30.28 14.91 -15.04
CA VAL A 175 29.43 14.74 -13.86
C VAL A 175 29.50 13.30 -13.36
N GLN A 176 29.56 13.13 -12.05
CA GLN A 176 29.48 11.85 -11.35
C GLN A 176 28.21 11.82 -10.51
N SER A 177 27.41 10.77 -10.67
CA SER A 177 26.29 10.43 -9.78
C SER A 177 26.63 9.15 -9.01
N ILE A 178 26.47 9.16 -7.69
CA ILE A 178 26.86 8.03 -6.83
C ILE A 178 25.65 7.15 -6.53
N LYS A 179 25.67 5.92 -7.03
CA LYS A 179 24.80 4.85 -6.56
C LYS A 179 25.29 4.32 -5.22
N LEU A 180 24.45 4.38 -4.18
CA LEU A 180 24.77 3.88 -2.85
C LEU A 180 23.91 2.64 -2.55
N ILE A 181 24.55 1.52 -2.21
CA ILE A 181 23.86 0.32 -1.72
C ILE A 181 24.49 -0.07 -0.38
N THR A 182 23.68 -0.20 0.66
CA THR A 182 24.09 -0.59 1.99
C THR A 182 23.55 -1.99 2.34
N GLU A 183 24.25 -2.65 3.25
CA GLU A 183 23.87 -3.98 3.70
C GLU A 183 22.51 -3.96 4.40
N ASP A 184 22.29 -3.00 5.30
CA ASP A 184 21.10 -2.93 6.15
C ASP A 184 19.83 -2.68 5.33
N ALA A 185 19.85 -1.70 4.42
CA ALA A 185 18.71 -1.43 3.56
C ALA A 185 18.40 -2.61 2.62
N SER A 186 19.44 -3.24 2.04
CA SER A 186 19.29 -4.42 1.18
C SER A 186 18.70 -5.62 1.93
N ARG A 187 19.16 -5.88 3.16
CA ARG A 187 18.63 -6.96 4.01
C ARG A 187 17.16 -6.68 4.34
N ARG A 188 16.86 -5.47 4.80
CA ARG A 188 15.52 -5.07 5.23
C ARG A 188 14.48 -5.13 4.11
N ILE A 189 14.81 -4.66 2.91
CA ILE A 189 13.87 -4.74 1.77
C ILE A 189 13.66 -6.18 1.30
N ALA A 190 14.69 -7.03 1.38
CA ALA A 190 14.57 -8.45 1.09
C ALA A 190 13.67 -9.15 2.12
N GLU A 191 13.89 -8.94 3.42
CA GLU A 191 13.04 -9.47 4.49
C GLU A 191 11.58 -9.06 4.28
N TYR A 192 11.34 -7.78 4.04
CA TYR A 192 9.99 -7.27 3.74
C TYR A 192 9.37 -7.97 2.53
N ALA A 193 10.13 -8.21 1.45
CA ALA A 193 9.60 -8.86 0.25
C ALA A 193 9.16 -10.30 0.51
N PHE A 194 9.93 -11.06 1.28
CA PHE A 194 9.59 -12.43 1.66
C PHE A 194 8.43 -12.50 2.66
N GLU A 195 8.39 -11.59 3.63
CA GLU A 195 7.25 -11.47 4.55
C GLU A 195 5.97 -11.08 3.82
N TYR A 196 6.06 -10.11 2.90
CA TYR A 196 4.95 -9.72 2.03
C TYR A 196 4.46 -10.93 1.23
N ALA A 197 5.37 -11.70 0.65
CA ALA A 197 5.01 -12.89 -0.12
C ALA A 197 4.23 -13.90 0.74
N ARG A 198 4.72 -14.24 1.94
CA ARG A 198 3.99 -15.13 2.87
C ARG A 198 2.61 -14.59 3.26
N ASN A 199 2.55 -13.33 3.69
CA ASN A 199 1.33 -12.71 4.20
C ASN A 199 0.25 -12.56 3.13
N ASN A 200 0.65 -12.46 1.86
CA ASN A 200 -0.26 -12.34 0.71
C ASN A 200 -0.33 -13.63 -0.12
N GLN A 201 0.13 -14.76 0.41
CA GLN A 201 0.02 -16.09 -0.21
C GLN A 201 0.65 -16.16 -1.61
N ARG A 202 1.75 -15.42 -1.80
CA ARG A 202 2.55 -15.41 -3.03
C ARG A 202 3.55 -16.57 -2.98
N SER A 203 3.81 -17.14 -4.14
CA SER A 203 4.57 -18.39 -4.30
C SER A 203 6.07 -18.15 -4.51
N SER A 204 6.44 -17.01 -5.09
CA SER A 204 7.83 -16.74 -5.46
C SER A 204 8.25 -15.28 -5.34
N VAL A 205 9.54 -15.09 -5.06
CA VAL A 205 10.22 -13.79 -5.02
C VAL A 205 11.41 -13.84 -5.97
N THR A 206 11.47 -12.91 -6.92
CA THR A 206 12.59 -12.73 -7.84
C THR A 206 13.40 -11.47 -7.48
N ALA A 207 14.69 -11.62 -7.20
CA ALA A 207 15.61 -10.48 -7.08
C ALA A 207 16.06 -9.99 -8.46
N VAL A 208 15.75 -8.73 -8.79
CA VAL A 208 16.12 -8.12 -10.07
C VAL A 208 17.40 -7.29 -9.92
N HIS A 209 18.40 -7.56 -10.76
CA HIS A 209 19.73 -6.94 -10.61
C HIS A 209 20.51 -6.76 -11.93
N LYS A 210 21.63 -6.05 -11.88
CA LYS A 210 22.69 -5.97 -12.90
C LYS A 210 24.08 -6.21 -12.32
N ALA A 211 24.18 -7.13 -11.36
CA ALA A 211 25.43 -7.56 -10.70
C ALA A 211 26.54 -8.06 -11.64
N ASN A 212 26.24 -8.38 -12.92
CA ASN A 212 27.27 -8.67 -13.92
C ASN A 212 28.08 -7.42 -14.32
N ILE A 213 27.47 -6.23 -14.27
CA ILE A 213 28.13 -4.94 -14.51
C ILE A 213 28.47 -4.26 -13.18
N MET A 214 27.48 -4.12 -12.29
CA MET A 214 27.60 -3.48 -10.97
C MET A 214 27.96 -4.50 -9.89
N ARG A 215 29.16 -5.08 -10.00
CA ARG A 215 29.60 -6.23 -9.19
C ARG A 215 29.59 -6.00 -7.68
N MET A 216 29.91 -4.78 -7.23
CA MET A 216 29.99 -4.47 -5.80
C MET A 216 28.64 -4.06 -5.21
N SER A 217 27.94 -3.10 -5.85
CA SER A 217 26.66 -2.57 -5.38
C SER A 217 25.55 -3.61 -5.53
N ASP A 218 25.17 -3.96 -6.75
CA ASP A 218 24.12 -4.98 -6.98
C ASP A 218 24.53 -6.36 -6.48
N GLY A 219 25.83 -6.66 -6.49
CA GLY A 219 26.33 -7.88 -5.87
C GLY A 219 26.10 -7.92 -4.36
N LEU A 220 26.19 -6.78 -3.65
CA LEU A 220 25.84 -6.71 -2.23
C LEU A 220 24.34 -6.92 -2.01
N PHE A 221 23.49 -6.22 -2.76
CA PHE A 221 22.03 -6.40 -2.73
C PHE A 221 21.65 -7.88 -2.93
N LEU A 222 22.17 -8.49 -3.99
CA LEU A 222 21.88 -9.88 -4.33
C LEU A 222 22.35 -10.87 -3.25
N ARG A 223 23.52 -10.65 -2.65
CA ARG A 223 23.99 -11.46 -1.51
C ARG A 223 23.02 -11.40 -0.33
N LYS A 224 22.49 -10.22 0.01
CA LYS A 224 21.52 -10.09 1.10
C LYS A 224 20.18 -10.75 0.76
N CYS A 225 19.70 -10.66 -0.47
CA CYS A 225 18.53 -11.42 -0.91
C CYS A 225 18.73 -12.94 -0.75
N ARG A 226 19.90 -13.47 -1.14
CA ARG A 226 20.25 -14.90 -0.96
C ARG A 226 20.25 -15.32 0.51
N GLU A 227 20.93 -14.54 1.37
CA GLU A 227 20.98 -14.80 2.82
C GLU A 227 19.57 -14.82 3.44
N VAL A 228 18.71 -13.86 3.07
CA VAL A 228 17.33 -13.82 3.57
C VAL A 228 16.53 -15.01 3.06
N ALA A 229 16.67 -15.38 1.78
CA ALA A 229 15.98 -16.52 1.18
C ALA A 229 16.27 -17.85 1.91
N GLU A 230 17.41 -17.97 2.61
CA GLU A 230 17.70 -19.16 3.43
C GLU A 230 16.71 -19.35 4.59
N ASN A 231 16.11 -18.27 5.09
CA ASN A 231 15.13 -18.29 6.18
C ASN A 231 13.67 -18.47 5.70
N PHE A 232 13.44 -18.46 4.39
CA PHE A 232 12.10 -18.50 3.76
C PHE A 232 11.98 -19.63 2.73
N LYS A 233 12.13 -20.88 3.18
CA LYS A 233 12.14 -22.08 2.29
C LYS A 233 10.80 -22.42 1.64
N ASP A 234 9.70 -21.88 2.15
CA ASP A 234 8.34 -22.00 1.63
C ASP A 234 8.06 -21.04 0.46
N VAL A 235 8.91 -20.03 0.23
CA VAL A 235 8.80 -19.11 -0.90
C VAL A 235 9.93 -19.40 -1.89
N ARG A 236 9.58 -19.66 -3.16
CA ARG A 236 10.59 -19.92 -4.19
C ARG A 236 11.39 -18.65 -4.49
N PHE A 237 12.71 -18.72 -4.34
CA PHE A 237 13.60 -17.62 -4.68
C PHE A 237 14.23 -17.79 -6.06
N THR A 238 14.22 -16.73 -6.85
CA THR A 238 14.86 -16.65 -8.18
C THR A 238 15.62 -15.34 -8.35
N GLU A 239 16.55 -15.31 -9.29
CA GLU A 239 17.38 -14.14 -9.61
C GLU A 239 17.34 -13.91 -11.11
N MET A 240 17.18 -12.66 -11.53
CA MET A 240 17.11 -12.35 -12.95
C MET A 240 17.76 -11.00 -13.25
N TYR A 241 18.43 -10.91 -14.40
CA TYR A 241 18.99 -9.65 -14.86
C TYR A 241 17.89 -8.67 -15.26
N LEU A 242 18.04 -7.39 -14.92
CA LEU A 242 17.07 -6.33 -15.22
C LEU A 242 16.62 -6.30 -16.69
N ASP A 243 17.56 -6.42 -17.62
CA ASP A 243 17.27 -6.43 -19.05
C ASP A 243 16.46 -7.67 -19.48
N THR A 244 16.77 -8.83 -18.91
CA THR A 244 16.00 -10.06 -19.13
C THR A 244 14.60 -9.95 -18.54
N VAL A 245 14.45 -9.36 -17.34
CA VAL A 245 13.14 -9.08 -16.75
C VAL A 245 12.34 -8.16 -17.65
N CYS A 246 12.90 -7.03 -18.11
CA CYS A 246 12.20 -6.11 -19.01
C CYS A 246 11.76 -6.79 -20.30
N LEU A 247 12.64 -7.60 -20.93
CA LEU A 247 12.33 -8.34 -22.15
C LEU A 247 11.18 -9.34 -21.92
N ASN A 248 11.29 -10.15 -20.88
CA ASN A 248 10.29 -11.18 -20.55
C ASN A 248 8.97 -10.55 -20.12
N MET A 249 9.00 -9.44 -19.38
CA MET A 249 7.82 -8.75 -18.85
C MET A 249 6.86 -8.29 -19.96
N VAL A 250 7.40 -7.80 -21.08
CA VAL A 250 6.58 -7.37 -22.23
C VAL A 250 6.22 -8.53 -23.17
N GLN A 251 6.76 -9.72 -22.96
CA GLN A 251 6.43 -10.91 -23.76
C GLN A 251 5.39 -11.78 -23.04
N ASP A 252 5.64 -12.07 -21.76
CA ASP A 252 4.78 -12.87 -20.90
C ASP A 252 4.95 -12.42 -19.44
N PRO A 253 4.14 -11.46 -18.96
CA PRO A 253 4.20 -11.00 -17.57
C PRO A 253 3.70 -12.04 -16.56
N THR A 254 2.97 -13.09 -16.99
CA THR A 254 2.35 -14.08 -16.10
C THR A 254 3.36 -14.99 -15.40
N GLN A 255 4.61 -14.99 -15.88
CA GLN A 255 5.72 -15.72 -15.25
C GLN A 255 6.22 -15.09 -13.94
N PHE A 256 5.81 -13.86 -13.63
CA PHE A 256 6.30 -13.10 -12.47
C PHE A 256 5.26 -13.04 -11.35
N ASP A 257 5.76 -13.05 -10.11
CA ASP A 257 4.96 -12.98 -8.89
C ASP A 257 5.42 -11.75 -8.06
N VAL A 258 6.27 -11.92 -7.05
CA VAL A 258 6.89 -10.79 -6.33
C VAL A 258 8.27 -10.48 -6.92
N LEU A 259 8.51 -9.22 -7.26
CA LEU A 259 9.81 -8.73 -7.76
C LEU A 259 10.42 -7.77 -6.74
N VAL A 260 11.60 -8.10 -6.19
CA VAL A 260 12.34 -7.24 -5.25
C VAL A 260 13.58 -6.66 -5.91
N MET A 261 13.82 -5.35 -5.76
CA MET A 261 14.90 -4.68 -6.47
C MET A 261 15.35 -3.34 -5.86
N PRO A 262 16.57 -2.86 -6.21
CA PRO A 262 17.05 -1.53 -5.88
C PRO A 262 16.21 -0.39 -6.49
N ASN A 263 16.44 0.82 -6.00
CA ASN A 263 15.56 1.97 -6.18
C ASN A 263 15.21 2.32 -7.64
N LEU A 264 16.21 2.56 -8.50
CA LEU A 264 15.93 2.95 -9.89
C LEU A 264 15.22 1.85 -10.69
N TYR A 265 15.56 0.58 -10.42
CA TYR A 265 14.97 -0.54 -11.13
C TYR A 265 13.50 -0.69 -10.77
N GLY A 266 13.19 -0.51 -9.48
CA GLY A 266 11.84 -0.50 -8.98
C GLY A 266 11.01 0.64 -9.57
N ASP A 267 11.60 1.82 -9.76
CA ASP A 267 10.92 2.95 -10.41
C ASP A 267 10.50 2.58 -11.84
N ILE A 268 11.47 2.12 -12.64
CA ILE A 268 11.25 1.81 -14.05
C ILE A 268 10.30 0.61 -14.22
N LEU A 269 10.55 -0.49 -13.50
CA LEU A 269 9.77 -1.71 -13.66
C LEU A 269 8.34 -1.56 -13.14
N SER A 270 8.12 -0.80 -12.06
CA SER A 270 6.75 -0.61 -11.58
C SER A 270 5.91 0.25 -12.52
N ASP A 271 6.49 1.27 -13.15
CA ASP A 271 5.81 2.05 -14.20
C ASP A 271 5.60 1.22 -15.48
N LEU A 272 6.55 0.36 -15.84
CA LEU A 272 6.38 -0.62 -16.92
C LEU A 272 5.17 -1.53 -16.65
N CYS A 273 5.08 -2.09 -15.44
CA CYS A 273 3.99 -2.99 -15.04
C CYS A 273 2.64 -2.27 -15.00
N ALA A 274 2.60 -1.02 -14.54
CA ALA A 274 1.42 -0.18 -14.63
C ALA A 274 0.93 -0.05 -16.08
N GLY A 275 1.85 0.15 -17.04
CA GLY A 275 1.55 0.21 -18.47
C GLY A 275 0.90 -1.06 -19.03
N LEU A 276 1.20 -2.24 -18.46
CA LEU A 276 0.60 -3.51 -18.90
C LEU A 276 -0.88 -3.61 -18.54
N ILE A 277 -1.27 -3.06 -17.38
CA ILE A 277 -2.62 -3.21 -16.82
C ILE A 277 -3.57 -2.05 -17.14
N GLY A 278 -3.05 -0.96 -17.72
CA GLY A 278 -3.87 0.19 -18.11
C GLY A 278 -3.28 1.57 -17.86
N GLY A 279 -2.15 1.63 -17.15
CA GLY A 279 -1.41 2.84 -16.86
C GLY A 279 -1.52 3.32 -15.41
N LEU A 280 -0.95 4.49 -15.16
CA LEU A 280 -0.82 5.07 -13.82
C LEU A 280 -2.17 5.46 -13.19
N GLY A 281 -3.21 5.66 -13.99
CA GLY A 281 -4.56 6.03 -13.53
C GLY A 281 -5.28 4.95 -12.73
N VAL A 282 -4.80 3.71 -12.80
CA VAL A 282 -5.42 2.55 -12.13
C VAL A 282 -4.46 1.77 -11.23
N THR A 283 -3.21 2.22 -11.11
CA THR A 283 -2.18 1.48 -10.36
C THR A 283 -2.05 2.05 -8.93
N PRO A 284 -2.27 1.25 -7.88
CA PRO A 284 -2.10 1.70 -6.50
C PRO A 284 -0.64 1.62 -6.04
N SER A 285 -0.31 2.33 -4.96
CA SER A 285 1.00 2.24 -4.32
C SER A 285 0.92 2.38 -2.80
N GLY A 286 1.73 1.61 -2.09
CA GLY A 286 1.96 1.74 -0.65
C GLY A 286 3.43 1.95 -0.34
N ASN A 287 3.75 2.91 0.52
CA ASN A 287 5.11 3.12 1.03
C ASN A 287 5.13 2.76 2.51
N ILE A 288 5.88 1.70 2.84
CA ILE A 288 5.97 1.16 4.19
C ILE A 288 7.27 1.62 4.83
N GLY A 289 7.16 2.11 6.07
CA GLY A 289 8.28 2.62 6.83
C GLY A 289 8.60 1.87 8.11
N ALA A 290 9.59 2.39 8.83
CA ALA A 290 9.87 1.96 10.19
C ALA A 290 8.71 2.28 11.15
N ASN A 291 8.66 1.59 12.28
CA ASN A 291 7.82 1.94 13.43
C ASN A 291 6.31 1.99 13.13
N GLY A 292 5.88 1.19 12.15
CA GLY A 292 4.48 1.05 11.76
C GLY A 292 3.93 2.18 10.89
N VAL A 293 4.77 3.12 10.42
CA VAL A 293 4.29 4.18 9.52
C VAL A 293 4.08 3.60 8.11
N ALA A 294 2.93 3.89 7.51
CA ALA A 294 2.62 3.53 6.12
C ALA A 294 1.87 4.67 5.43
N ILE A 295 2.33 5.04 4.23
CA ILE A 295 1.67 6.04 3.38
C ILE A 295 1.25 5.39 2.07
N PHE A 296 -0.06 5.34 1.84
CA PHE A 296 -0.67 4.86 0.61
C PHE A 296 -0.91 6.04 -0.32
N GLU A 297 -0.55 5.91 -1.59
CA GLU A 297 -0.59 7.02 -2.53
C GLU A 297 -0.96 6.59 -3.95
N SER A 298 -1.55 7.52 -4.68
CA SER A 298 -1.64 7.38 -6.13
C SER A 298 -0.27 7.60 -6.78
N VAL A 299 0.02 6.86 -7.86
CA VAL A 299 1.29 6.96 -8.60
C VAL A 299 1.25 7.99 -9.72
N HIS A 300 0.06 8.42 -10.16
CA HIS A 300 -0.07 9.40 -11.24
C HIS A 300 0.27 10.83 -10.77
N GLY A 301 0.54 11.72 -11.73
CA GLY A 301 0.80 13.13 -11.47
C GLY A 301 -0.45 13.93 -11.06
N THR A 302 -0.29 15.25 -10.94
CA THR A 302 -1.37 16.17 -10.51
C THR A 302 -2.39 16.50 -11.60
N ALA A 303 -2.15 16.10 -12.86
CA ALA A 303 -3.01 16.35 -14.03
C ALA A 303 -3.62 17.78 -14.06
N PRO A 304 -2.78 18.83 -14.12
CA PRO A 304 -3.22 20.22 -13.96
C PRO A 304 -4.17 20.70 -15.06
N ASP A 305 -4.15 20.06 -16.22
CA ASP A 305 -5.00 20.31 -17.38
C ASP A 305 -6.48 19.96 -17.16
N ILE A 306 -6.77 19.03 -16.24
CA ILE A 306 -8.13 18.59 -15.90
C ILE A 306 -8.52 18.87 -14.45
N ALA A 307 -7.65 19.53 -13.68
CA ALA A 307 -7.90 19.84 -12.27
C ALA A 307 -9.15 20.72 -12.10
N GLY A 308 -10.10 20.26 -11.28
CA GLY A 308 -11.34 20.99 -10.99
C GLY A 308 -12.41 20.89 -12.07
N LEU A 309 -12.22 20.05 -13.09
CA LEU A 309 -13.19 19.84 -14.17
C LEU A 309 -14.16 18.67 -13.90
N ASP A 310 -14.03 17.97 -12.77
CA ASP A 310 -14.84 16.78 -12.43
C ASP A 310 -14.64 15.64 -13.46
N MET A 311 -13.40 15.46 -13.91
CA MET A 311 -13.01 14.52 -14.97
C MET A 311 -11.95 13.51 -14.51
N ALA A 312 -11.43 13.63 -13.29
CA ALA A 312 -10.37 12.76 -12.80
C ALA A 312 -10.88 11.33 -12.57
N ASN A 313 -10.00 10.35 -12.78
CA ASN A 313 -10.28 8.97 -12.39
C ASN A 313 -9.77 8.71 -10.96
N PRO A 314 -10.65 8.42 -9.98
CA PRO A 314 -10.23 8.16 -8.62
C PRO A 314 -9.68 6.75 -8.39
N THR A 315 -9.68 5.86 -9.41
CA THR A 315 -9.37 4.43 -9.27
C THR A 315 -8.02 4.16 -8.61
N ALA A 316 -6.93 4.79 -9.04
CA ALA A 316 -5.62 4.57 -8.43
C ALA A 316 -5.56 4.93 -6.93
N LEU A 317 -6.12 6.08 -6.53
CA LEU A 317 -6.15 6.47 -5.12
C LEU A 317 -7.10 5.58 -4.32
N LEU A 318 -8.24 5.20 -4.90
CA LEU A 318 -9.21 4.30 -4.28
C LEU A 318 -8.59 2.92 -4.03
N LEU A 319 -7.88 2.34 -4.99
CA LEU A 319 -7.19 1.06 -4.82
C LEU A 319 -6.03 1.17 -3.81
N SER A 320 -5.38 2.33 -3.73
CA SER A 320 -4.38 2.59 -2.68
C SER A 320 -5.04 2.65 -1.29
N ALA A 321 -6.25 3.20 -1.19
CA ALA A 321 -7.05 3.19 0.02
C ALA A 321 -7.57 1.79 0.36
N VAL A 322 -7.88 0.94 -0.62
CA VAL A 322 -8.16 -0.50 -0.39
C VAL A 322 -6.93 -1.20 0.16
N MET A 323 -5.74 -0.93 -0.39
CA MET A 323 -4.48 -1.46 0.10
C MET A 323 -4.20 -1.03 1.55
N MET A 324 -4.55 0.23 1.88
CA MET A 324 -4.52 0.76 3.25
C MET A 324 -5.44 -0.02 4.19
N LEU A 325 -6.71 -0.25 3.81
CA LEU A 325 -7.66 -1.03 4.61
C LEU A 325 -7.13 -2.44 4.91
N ARG A 326 -6.55 -3.11 3.90
CA ARG A 326 -5.92 -4.44 4.08
C ARG A 326 -4.73 -4.40 5.03
N HIS A 327 -3.90 -3.36 4.95
CA HIS A 327 -2.79 -3.18 5.88
C HIS A 327 -3.26 -2.98 7.33
N MET A 328 -4.44 -2.35 7.52
CA MET A 328 -5.07 -2.15 8.83
C MET A 328 -5.85 -3.37 9.33
N GLY A 329 -5.94 -4.46 8.55
CA GLY A 329 -6.72 -5.66 8.88
C GLY A 329 -8.21 -5.56 8.56
N LEU A 330 -8.65 -4.48 7.90
CA LEU A 330 -10.04 -4.23 7.50
C LEU A 330 -10.32 -4.88 6.12
N HIS A 331 -10.11 -6.19 6.04
CA HIS A 331 -10.17 -6.93 4.78
C HIS A 331 -11.56 -6.91 4.12
N ASP A 332 -12.63 -7.02 4.91
CA ASP A 332 -14.01 -7.05 4.40
C ASP A 332 -14.38 -5.73 3.72
N HIS A 333 -14.08 -4.59 4.36
CA HIS A 333 -14.27 -3.27 3.76
C HIS A 333 -13.43 -3.09 2.49
N GLY A 334 -12.16 -3.52 2.51
CA GLY A 334 -11.29 -3.48 1.34
C GLY A 334 -11.83 -4.29 0.17
N ASN A 335 -12.29 -5.53 0.43
CA ASN A 335 -12.86 -6.41 -0.58
C ASN A 335 -14.18 -5.87 -1.14
N LYS A 336 -15.05 -5.32 -0.29
CA LYS A 336 -16.33 -4.71 -0.70
C LYS A 336 -16.11 -3.54 -1.64
N ILE A 337 -15.24 -2.59 -1.26
CA ILE A 337 -14.92 -1.41 -2.07
C ILE A 337 -14.24 -1.80 -3.39
N GLN A 338 -13.28 -2.73 -3.35
CA GLN A 338 -12.60 -3.20 -4.55
C GLN A 338 -13.56 -3.87 -5.53
N THR A 339 -14.44 -4.74 -5.03
CA THR A 339 -15.44 -5.44 -5.85
C THR A 339 -16.37 -4.45 -6.51
N ALA A 340 -16.90 -3.46 -5.78
CA ALA A 340 -17.76 -2.44 -6.35
C ALA A 340 -17.05 -1.58 -7.42
N CYS A 341 -15.77 -1.25 -7.21
CA CYS A 341 -14.95 -0.54 -8.20
C CYS A 341 -14.78 -1.37 -9.48
N PHE A 342 -14.36 -2.64 -9.36
CA PHE A 342 -14.16 -3.53 -10.50
C PHE A 342 -15.47 -3.83 -11.23
N ASP A 343 -16.56 -4.04 -10.51
CA ASP A 343 -17.89 -4.25 -11.10
C ASP A 343 -18.38 -3.03 -11.88
N THR A 344 -18.06 -1.81 -11.40
CA THR A 344 -18.36 -0.56 -12.13
C THR A 344 -17.57 -0.49 -13.43
N ILE A 345 -16.28 -0.82 -13.38
CA ILE A 345 -15.41 -0.84 -14.56
C ILE A 345 -15.87 -1.91 -15.56
N ARG A 346 -16.25 -3.09 -15.07
CA ARG A 346 -16.75 -4.23 -15.87
C ARG A 346 -18.05 -3.91 -16.59
N ASP A 347 -18.97 -3.16 -15.99
CA ASP A 347 -20.26 -2.81 -16.58
C ASP A 347 -20.15 -1.80 -17.73
N LYS A 348 -19.04 -1.05 -17.81
CA LYS A 348 -18.73 -0.08 -18.88
C LYS A 348 -19.73 1.06 -19.10
N LYS A 349 -20.74 1.19 -18.23
CA LYS A 349 -21.78 2.22 -18.35
C LYS A 349 -21.33 3.58 -17.83
N VAL A 350 -20.66 3.57 -16.67
CA VAL A 350 -20.18 4.77 -15.99
C VAL A 350 -18.67 4.66 -15.92
N LEU A 351 -17.98 5.19 -16.93
CA LEU A 351 -16.53 5.17 -17.04
C LEU A 351 -16.02 6.59 -17.25
N THR A 352 -14.91 6.91 -16.58
CA THR A 352 -14.17 8.14 -16.84
C THR A 352 -13.50 8.11 -18.22
N LYS A 353 -13.07 9.28 -18.68
CA LYS A 353 -12.57 9.46 -20.06
C LYS A 353 -11.32 8.65 -20.37
N ASP A 354 -10.40 8.52 -19.42
CA ASP A 354 -9.18 7.70 -19.51
C ASP A 354 -9.47 6.19 -19.60
N LEU A 355 -10.59 5.74 -19.04
CA LEU A 355 -11.08 4.37 -19.17
C LEU A 355 -11.91 4.13 -20.44
N GLY A 356 -12.10 5.16 -21.28
CA GLY A 356 -12.83 5.10 -22.54
C GLY A 356 -14.30 5.51 -22.48
N GLY A 357 -14.79 6.01 -21.33
CA GLY A 357 -16.13 6.55 -21.19
C GLY A 357 -16.22 8.07 -21.35
N ASN A 358 -17.35 8.64 -20.93
CA ASN A 358 -17.59 10.10 -20.93
C ASN A 358 -18.20 10.58 -19.60
N SER A 359 -18.17 9.75 -18.55
CA SER A 359 -18.74 10.08 -17.25
C SER A 359 -17.79 10.98 -16.46
N LYS A 360 -18.38 11.79 -15.58
CA LYS A 360 -17.66 12.62 -14.62
C LYS A 360 -17.08 11.79 -13.48
N CYS A 361 -16.11 12.36 -12.76
CA CYS A 361 -15.56 11.77 -11.54
C CYS A 361 -16.66 11.55 -10.49
N SER A 362 -17.54 12.55 -10.30
CA SER A 362 -18.69 12.46 -9.40
C SER A 362 -19.69 11.35 -9.78
N GLU A 363 -19.97 11.16 -11.06
CA GLU A 363 -20.87 10.09 -11.56
C GLU A 363 -20.27 8.70 -11.33
N PHE A 364 -18.97 8.54 -11.63
CA PHE A 364 -18.23 7.31 -11.37
C PHE A 364 -18.24 6.96 -9.88
N THR A 365 -18.01 7.96 -9.02
CA THR A 365 -18.08 7.83 -7.56
C THR A 365 -19.45 7.37 -7.10
N ALA A 366 -20.52 8.00 -7.61
CA ALA A 366 -21.90 7.69 -7.22
C ALA A 366 -22.29 6.26 -7.57
N GLU A 367 -21.87 5.75 -8.74
CA GLU A 367 -22.15 4.38 -9.15
C GLU A 367 -21.43 3.36 -8.27
N ILE A 368 -20.17 3.63 -7.87
CA ILE A 368 -19.45 2.79 -6.90
C ILE A 368 -20.19 2.79 -5.56
N CYS A 369 -20.58 3.96 -5.04
CA CYS A 369 -21.34 4.05 -3.79
C CYS A 369 -22.66 3.27 -3.85
N ARG A 370 -23.40 3.37 -4.96
CA ARG A 370 -24.64 2.62 -5.18
C ARG A 370 -24.41 1.11 -5.11
N ARG A 371 -23.38 0.60 -5.79
CA ARG A 371 -23.04 -0.84 -5.76
C ARG A 371 -22.62 -1.31 -4.37
N ILE A 372 -21.89 -0.49 -3.63
CA ILE A 372 -21.51 -0.80 -2.24
C ILE A 372 -22.76 -0.96 -1.36
N GLN A 373 -23.76 -0.10 -1.54
CA GLN A 373 -25.02 -0.16 -0.79
C GLN A 373 -25.89 -1.36 -1.19
N ASP A 374 -25.79 -1.83 -2.43
CA ASP A 374 -26.50 -3.03 -2.91
C ASP A 374 -25.85 -4.35 -2.45
N LEU A 375 -24.60 -4.33 -1.96
CA LEU A 375 -23.88 -5.51 -1.47
C LEU A 375 -24.21 -5.86 -0.01
N ASP A 376 -24.93 -4.98 0.71
CA ASP A 376 -25.47 -5.22 2.05
C ASP A 376 -26.90 -5.76 1.97
#